data_AF-A0A2A2L1N3-F1
#
_entry.id   AF-A0A2A2L1N3-F1
#
_cell.length_a   1.000
_cell.length_b   1.000
_cell.length_c   1.000
_cell.angle_alpha   90.00
_cell.angle_beta   90.00
_cell.angle_gamma   90.00
#
_symmetry.space_group_name_H-M   'P 1'
#
loop_
_entity.id
_entity.type
_entity.pdbx_description
1 polymer ?
#
loop_
_entity_poly.entity_id
_entity_poly.type
_entity_poly.pdbx_seq_one_letter_code
_entity_poly.pdbx_strand_id
1 'polypeptide(L)'
;MWSSVLLLSLFVTTQSLKCWNCVGSDCDTYRKDYSNWELEECAEGAQCQTTHYTFHSNELNETFFGIVTRSCSYETGCMPNKMTRSCLNNVNMMVGAGCYQRECCMTDGCNTK
;
A
#
# COMPACT_ATOMS: atom_id res chain seq x y z
N MET A 1 19.47 51.16 21.52
CA MET A 1 18.61 50.57 20.47
C MET A 1 18.99 49.10 20.36
N TRP A 2 18.18 48.19 20.91
CA TRP A 2 18.44 46.74 20.87
C TRP A 2 17.40 46.13 19.92
N SER A 3 17.87 45.58 18.80
CA SER A 3 17.02 44.97 17.77
C SER A 3 16.42 43.66 18.29
N SER A 4 15.10 43.63 18.43
CA SER A 4 14.35 42.40 18.63
C SER A 4 14.34 41.58 17.34
N VAL A 5 15.03 40.45 17.33
CA VAL A 5 14.96 39.47 16.23
C VAL A 5 13.65 38.69 16.38
N LEU A 6 12.68 38.94 15.51
CA LEU A 6 11.48 38.11 15.37
C LEU A 6 11.87 36.78 14.71
N LEU A 7 11.87 35.69 15.49
CA LEU A 7 11.91 34.33 14.96
C LEU A 7 10.49 33.95 14.50
N LEU A 8 10.23 34.06 13.19
CA LEU A 8 9.06 33.41 12.58
C LEU A 8 9.32 31.90 12.52
N SER A 9 8.66 31.14 13.40
CA SER A 9 8.53 29.69 13.27
C SER A 9 7.63 29.37 12.09
N LEU A 10 8.21 28.88 10.99
CA LEU A 10 7.46 28.27 9.89
C LEU A 10 6.88 26.94 10.39
N PHE A 11 5.58 26.93 10.69
CA PHE A 11 4.84 25.68 10.86
C PHE A 11 4.70 25.03 9.48
N VAL A 12 5.57 24.06 9.18
CA VAL A 12 5.37 23.18 8.02
C VAL A 12 4.25 22.22 8.40
N THR A 13 3.05 22.43 7.86
CA THR A 13 1.99 21.45 7.96
C THR A 13 2.30 20.33 6.96
N THR A 14 2.92 19.26 7.45
CA THR A 14 3.03 18.01 6.68
C THR A 14 1.63 17.42 6.58
N GLN A 15 0.98 17.59 5.43
CA GLN A 15 -0.31 16.97 5.18
C GLN A 15 -0.10 15.45 5.17
N SER A 16 -0.77 14.75 6.08
CA SER A 16 -0.72 13.30 6.18
C SER A 16 -1.39 12.68 4.96
N LEU A 17 -0.67 11.78 4.29
CA LEU A 17 -1.15 11.03 3.14
C LEU A 17 -2.33 10.16 3.56
N LYS A 18 -3.37 10.07 2.72
CA LYS A 18 -4.49 9.16 2.96
C LYS A 18 -4.54 8.05 1.92
N CYS A 19 -4.63 6.80 2.35
CA CYS A 19 -4.62 5.65 1.44
C CYS A 19 -5.84 4.76 1.64
N TRP A 20 -6.28 4.09 0.58
CA TRP A 20 -7.29 3.05 0.74
C TRP A 20 -6.72 1.88 1.53
N ASN A 21 -7.50 1.38 2.49
CA ASN A 21 -7.19 0.17 3.23
C ASN A 21 -8.24 -0.93 2.97
N CYS A 22 -7.82 -2.09 2.46
CA CYS A 22 -8.68 -3.25 2.23
C CYS A 22 -7.87 -4.55 2.03
N VAL A 23 -8.53 -5.70 2.13
CA VAL A 23 -7.95 -7.04 1.91
C VAL A 23 -8.89 -7.94 1.10
N GLY A 24 -8.35 -8.65 0.11
CA GLY A 24 -9.04 -9.68 -0.67
C GLY A 24 -10.27 -9.14 -1.39
N SER A 25 -11.40 -9.85 -1.23
CA SER A 25 -12.68 -9.49 -1.86
C SER A 25 -13.18 -8.10 -1.47
N ASP A 26 -12.73 -7.56 -0.34
CA ASP A 26 -13.08 -6.19 0.04
C ASP A 26 -12.47 -5.17 -0.93
N CYS A 27 -11.38 -5.50 -1.63
CA CYS A 27 -10.74 -4.61 -2.61
C CYS A 27 -11.34 -4.65 -4.03
N ASP A 28 -12.01 -5.75 -4.41
CA ASP A 28 -12.50 -5.96 -5.79
C ASP A 28 -14.01 -5.74 -5.93
N THR A 29 -14.76 -5.87 -4.83
CA THR A 29 -16.22 -5.75 -4.87
C THR A 29 -16.62 -4.31 -4.67
N TYR A 30 -17.20 -3.70 -5.70
CA TYR A 30 -17.83 -2.38 -5.73
C TYR A 30 -18.93 -2.27 -4.63
N ARG A 31 -18.53 -2.07 -3.37
CA ARG A 31 -19.41 -1.99 -2.19
C ARG A 31 -19.74 -0.52 -1.89
N LYS A 32 -20.47 0.10 -2.81
CA LYS A 32 -21.19 1.36 -2.54
C LYS A 32 -22.09 1.27 -1.29
N ASP A 33 -22.39 0.07 -0.80
CA ASP A 33 -23.39 -0.21 0.22
C ASP A 33 -22.85 -0.57 1.63
N TYR A 34 -21.53 -0.75 1.85
CA TYR A 34 -21.01 -1.30 3.14
C TYR A 34 -19.86 -0.54 3.83
N SER A 35 -19.50 0.66 3.38
CA SER A 35 -18.66 1.61 4.14
C SER A 35 -17.25 1.14 4.57
N ASN A 36 -16.73 0.06 3.99
CA ASN A 36 -15.51 -0.61 4.44
C ASN A 36 -14.26 -0.27 3.61
N TRP A 37 -14.33 0.77 2.77
CA TRP A 37 -13.15 1.43 2.20
C TRP A 37 -12.97 2.73 2.94
N GLU A 38 -12.04 2.74 3.89
CA GLU A 38 -11.67 3.96 4.56
C GLU A 38 -10.36 4.47 3.95
N LEU A 39 -10.37 5.77 3.66
CA LEU A 39 -9.13 6.52 3.49
C LEU A 39 -8.49 6.60 4.87
N GLU A 40 -7.54 5.73 5.13
CA GLU A 40 -6.77 5.74 6.36
C GLU A 40 -5.67 6.79 6.26
N GLU A 41 -5.55 7.59 7.31
CA GLU A 41 -4.48 8.56 7.46
C GLU A 41 -3.16 7.85 7.79
N CYS A 42 -2.18 8.00 6.92
CA CYS A 42 -0.88 7.37 7.09
C CYS A 42 0.06 8.22 7.93
N ALA A 43 0.98 7.54 8.64
CA ALA A 43 2.09 8.23 9.29
C ALA A 43 2.98 8.99 8.29
N GLU A 44 3.68 10.00 8.77
CA GLU A 44 4.58 10.81 7.95
C GLU A 44 5.64 9.95 7.25
N GLY A 45 5.87 10.23 5.97
CA GLY A 45 6.83 9.48 5.14
C GLY A 45 6.30 8.17 4.55
N ALA A 46 5.07 7.77 4.86
CA ALA A 46 4.43 6.61 4.26
C ALA A 46 4.06 6.85 2.78
N GLN A 47 3.81 5.75 2.07
CA GLN A 47 3.27 5.74 0.70
C GLN A 47 2.02 4.87 0.63
N CYS A 48 1.11 5.13 -0.31
CA CYS A 48 0.05 4.17 -0.57
C CYS A 48 0.61 2.98 -1.35
N GLN A 49 0.16 1.78 -1.01
CA GLN A 49 0.51 0.57 -1.74
C GLN A 49 -0.72 -0.23 -2.16
N THR A 50 -0.59 -0.92 -3.31
CA THR A 50 -1.41 -2.06 -3.70
C THR A 50 -0.49 -3.27 -3.80
N THR A 51 -0.88 -4.40 -3.21
CA THR A 51 -0.16 -5.67 -3.35
C THR A 51 -1.09 -6.77 -3.84
N HIS A 52 -0.71 -7.44 -4.92
CA HIS A 52 -1.37 -8.64 -5.43
C HIS A 52 -0.58 -9.86 -4.99
N TYR A 53 -1.23 -10.77 -4.28
CA TYR A 53 -0.64 -12.03 -3.88
C TYR A 53 -1.03 -13.16 -4.85
N THR A 54 -0.12 -14.10 -5.01
CA THR A 54 -0.32 -15.36 -5.72
C THR A 54 0.22 -16.48 -4.85
N PHE A 55 -0.60 -17.49 -4.58
CA PHE A 55 -0.16 -18.66 -3.82
C PHE A 55 -0.65 -19.94 -4.49
N HIS A 56 0.11 -21.02 -4.33
CA HIS A 56 -0.26 -22.34 -4.84
C HIS A 56 -0.57 -23.26 -3.67
N SER A 57 -1.79 -23.81 -3.63
CA SER A 57 -2.18 -24.81 -2.64
C SER A 57 -1.86 -26.20 -3.19
N ASN A 58 -0.94 -26.91 -2.54
CA ASN A 58 -0.68 -28.32 -2.86
C ASN A 58 -1.87 -29.23 -2.50
N GLU A 59 -2.64 -28.89 -1.46
CA GLU A 59 -3.79 -29.67 -1.01
C GLU A 59 -4.90 -29.66 -2.07
N LEU A 60 -5.15 -28.49 -2.65
CA LEU A 60 -6.16 -28.29 -3.70
C LEU A 60 -5.59 -28.47 -5.11
N ASN A 61 -4.26 -28.58 -5.22
CA ASN A 61 -3.50 -28.58 -6.47
C ASN A 61 -3.89 -27.40 -7.39
N GLU A 62 -4.06 -26.21 -6.79
CA GLU A 62 -4.60 -25.03 -7.44
C GLU A 62 -3.76 -23.79 -7.12
N THR A 63 -3.58 -22.92 -8.12
CA THR A 63 -2.97 -21.59 -7.93
C THR A 63 -4.04 -20.53 -7.79
N PHE A 64 -4.02 -19.83 -6.67
CA PHE A 64 -4.86 -18.69 -6.40
C PHE A 64 -4.14 -17.41 -6.82
N PHE A 65 -4.78 -16.65 -7.70
CA PHE A 65 -4.28 -15.39 -8.19
C PHE A 65 -5.10 -14.23 -7.63
N GLY A 66 -4.42 -13.11 -7.34
CA GLY A 66 -5.09 -11.83 -7.24
C GLY A 66 -5.76 -11.53 -5.90
N ILE A 67 -5.31 -12.13 -4.78
CA ILE A 67 -5.68 -11.55 -3.48
C ILE A 67 -5.03 -10.16 -3.40
N VAL A 68 -5.85 -9.12 -3.37
CA VAL A 68 -5.39 -7.73 -3.35
C VAL A 68 -5.37 -7.21 -1.91
N THR A 69 -4.32 -6.50 -1.53
CA THR A 69 -4.33 -5.67 -0.32
C THR A 69 -3.99 -4.25 -0.67
N ARG A 70 -4.66 -3.29 -0.06
CA ARG A 70 -4.36 -1.85 -0.16
C ARG A 70 -4.10 -1.33 1.24
N SER A 71 -3.08 -0.50 1.40
CA SER A 71 -2.76 0.10 2.70
C SER A 71 -1.78 1.26 2.57
N CYS A 72 -1.47 1.90 3.69
CA CYS A 72 -0.22 2.62 3.88
C CYS A 72 0.96 1.65 3.87
N SER A 73 2.10 2.06 3.32
CA SER A 73 3.37 1.37 3.31
C SER A 73 4.40 2.20 4.06
N TYR A 74 5.01 1.58 5.06
CA TYR A 74 6.06 2.19 5.89
C TYR A 74 7.46 1.67 5.53
N GLU A 75 7.54 0.75 4.56
CA GLU A 75 8.81 0.14 4.16
C GLU A 75 9.64 1.07 3.26
N THR A 76 10.92 1.18 3.61
CA THR A 76 11.96 1.70 2.71
C THR A 76 12.08 0.81 1.47
N GLY A 77 11.60 1.28 0.32
CA GLY A 77 11.65 0.54 -0.94
C GLY A 77 10.31 0.43 -1.66
N CYS A 78 9.22 0.83 -1.02
CA CYS A 78 8.01 1.25 -1.72
C CYS A 78 8.39 2.55 -2.46
N MET A 79 8.50 2.48 -3.79
CA MET A 79 8.89 3.60 -4.62
C MET A 79 7.80 3.85 -5.68
N PRO A 80 7.41 5.12 -5.90
CA PRO A 80 6.44 5.45 -6.92
C PRO A 80 6.93 4.97 -8.28
N ASN A 81 6.03 4.40 -9.10
CA ASN A 81 6.33 3.90 -10.44
C ASN A 81 7.28 2.69 -10.49
N LYS A 82 7.60 2.05 -9.35
CA LYS A 82 8.40 0.82 -9.31
C LYS A 82 7.56 -0.34 -8.82
N MET A 83 7.24 -1.24 -9.74
CA MET A 83 6.61 -2.50 -9.41
C MET A 83 7.66 -3.47 -8.84
N THR A 84 7.43 -3.93 -7.60
CA THR A 84 8.27 -4.92 -6.94
C THR A 84 7.61 -6.28 -7.03
N ARG A 85 8.32 -7.31 -7.46
CA ARG A 85 7.81 -8.69 -7.52
C ARG A 85 8.69 -9.64 -6.73
N SER A 86 8.08 -10.55 -5.97
CA SER A 86 8.79 -11.68 -5.39
C SER A 86 8.67 -12.93 -6.27
N CYS A 87 9.49 -13.95 -5.97
CA CYS A 87 9.47 -15.26 -6.61
C CYS A 87 9.73 -15.34 -8.11
N LEU A 88 10.28 -14.29 -8.75
CA LEU A 88 10.51 -14.25 -10.21
C LEU A 88 11.21 -15.52 -10.77
N ASN A 89 12.00 -16.23 -9.96
CA ASN A 89 12.76 -17.41 -10.36
C ASN A 89 12.50 -18.65 -9.48
N ASN A 90 11.47 -18.69 -8.62
CA ASN A 90 11.27 -19.84 -7.72
C ASN A 90 9.80 -20.17 -7.43
N VAL A 91 9.28 -21.13 -8.19
CA VAL A 91 7.91 -21.64 -8.04
C VAL A 91 7.66 -22.26 -6.66
N ASN A 92 8.68 -22.82 -5.99
CA ASN A 92 8.51 -23.38 -4.63
C ASN A 92 8.15 -22.30 -3.60
N MET A 93 8.49 -21.02 -3.86
CA MET A 93 8.07 -19.93 -2.99
C MET A 93 6.57 -19.61 -3.12
N MET A 94 5.92 -19.96 -4.24
CA MET A 94 4.47 -19.84 -4.40
C MET A 94 3.70 -20.77 -3.45
N VAL A 95 4.29 -21.93 -3.13
CA VAL A 95 3.67 -22.95 -2.27
C VAL A 95 3.81 -22.64 -0.78
N GLY A 96 4.90 -21.97 -0.40
CA GLY A 96 5.22 -21.66 1.00
C GLY A 96 4.82 -20.27 1.44
N ALA A 97 5.59 -19.26 1.02
CA ALA A 97 5.44 -17.87 1.47
C ALA A 97 4.38 -17.10 0.67
N GLY A 98 3.99 -17.61 -0.50
CA GLY A 98 3.27 -16.85 -1.49
C GLY A 98 4.17 -15.81 -2.18
N CYS A 99 3.74 -15.42 -3.37
CA CYS A 99 4.43 -14.44 -4.20
C CYS A 99 3.60 -13.18 -4.27
N TYR A 100 4.26 -12.05 -4.40
CA TYR A 100 3.58 -10.77 -4.43
C TYR A 100 4.07 -9.90 -5.57
N GLN A 101 3.17 -9.07 -6.07
CA GLN A 101 3.46 -7.94 -6.92
C GLN A 101 2.94 -6.69 -6.20
N ARG A 102 3.83 -5.78 -5.87
CA ARG A 102 3.54 -4.54 -5.15
C ARG A 102 3.79 -3.32 -6.02
N GLU A 103 2.86 -2.37 -5.98
CA GLU A 103 2.97 -1.03 -6.57
C GLU A 103 2.71 0.03 -5.50
N CYS A 104 3.38 1.18 -5.64
CA CYS A 104 3.37 2.26 -4.66
C CYS A 104 3.11 3.62 -5.32
N CYS A 105 2.51 4.55 -4.58
CA CYS A 105 2.21 5.90 -5.05
C CYS A 105 2.07 6.90 -3.87
N MET A 106 2.07 8.21 -4.17
CA MET A 106 2.26 9.28 -3.15
C MET A 106 1.14 10.33 -3.10
N THR A 107 0.00 10.09 -3.75
CA THR A 107 -1.14 11.00 -3.68
C THR A 107 -2.29 10.34 -2.95
N ASP A 108 -3.14 11.13 -2.30
CA ASP A 108 -4.28 10.59 -1.58
C ASP A 108 -5.11 9.65 -2.45
N GLY A 109 -5.42 8.47 -1.92
CA GLY A 109 -6.25 7.45 -2.56
C GLY A 109 -5.71 6.92 -3.88
N CYS A 110 -4.41 7.03 -4.16
CA CYS A 110 -3.84 6.62 -5.45
C CYS A 110 -3.78 5.10 -5.66
N ASN A 111 -3.80 4.32 -4.59
CA ASN A 111 -3.75 2.85 -4.62
C ASN A 111 -5.10 2.22 -5.02
N THR A 112 -5.72 2.73 -6.07
CA THR A 112 -7.01 2.26 -6.60
C THR A 112 -6.90 1.20 -7.68
N LYS A 113 -5.68 1.00 -8.19
CA LYS A 113 -5.34 -0.05 -9.15
C LYS A 113 -4.93 -1.29 -8.38
#